data_AF-A0A2V7JVI2-F1
#
_entry.id   AF-A0A2V7JVI2-F1
#
_cell.length_a   1.000
_cell.length_b   1.000
_cell.length_c   1.000
_cell.angle_alpha   90.00
_cell.angle_beta   90.00
_cell.angle_gamma   90.00
#
_symmetry.space_group_name_H-M   'P 1'
#
loop_
_entity.id
_entity.type
_entity.pdbx_description
1 polymer ?
#
loop_
_entity_poly.entity_id
_entity_poly.type
_entity_poly.pdbx_seq_one_letter_code
_entity_poly.pdbx_strand_id
1 'polypeptide(L)'
;MATGTFHTCALRTDATVVCWGYNVYGQSTVPADLGPVTQVTLGDRYSCVLKTNATVQCWGFNDVGQATVPTNLTSVSQISAG
;
A
#
# COMPACT_ATOMS: atom_id res chain seq x y z
N MET A 1 -18.06 -4.92 -11.77
CA MET A 1 -17.38 -3.63 -12.07
C MET A 1 -17.20 -2.94 -10.74
N ALA A 2 -16.03 -3.11 -10.11
CA ALA A 2 -15.72 -2.49 -8.83
C ALA A 2 -15.51 -1.01 -9.06
N THR A 3 -16.36 -0.18 -8.47
CA THR A 3 -16.31 1.26 -8.56
C THR A 3 -15.11 1.75 -7.76
N GLY A 4 -13.99 1.95 -8.47
CA GLY A 4 -12.80 2.72 -8.12
C GLY A 4 -12.46 2.84 -6.63
N THR A 5 -11.34 2.23 -6.25
CA THR A 5 -10.43 2.72 -5.22
C THR A 5 -10.60 4.23 -5.00
N PHE A 6 -11.23 4.62 -3.89
CA PHE A 6 -11.57 6.03 -3.64
C PHE A 6 -10.34 6.90 -3.30
N HIS A 7 -9.15 6.30 -3.31
CA HIS A 7 -7.87 6.94 -3.08
C HIS A 7 -6.92 6.62 -4.23
N THR A 8 -5.95 7.48 -4.42
CA THR A 8 -4.90 7.34 -5.43
C THR A 8 -3.55 7.47 -4.74
N CYS A 9 -2.57 6.68 -5.17
CA CYS A 9 -1.19 6.83 -4.74
C CYS A 9 -0.27 6.91 -5.96
N ALA A 10 0.75 7.75 -5.88
CA ALA A 10 1.81 7.85 -6.86
C ALA A 10 3.14 7.47 -6.22
N LEU A 11 3.90 6.63 -6.91
CA LEU A 11 5.31 6.38 -6.62
C LEU A 11 6.15 7.39 -7.39
N ARG A 12 6.97 8.17 -6.66
CA ARG A 12 7.90 9.13 -7.24
C ARG A 12 9.22 8.46 -7.62
N THR A 13 9.99 9.12 -8.47
CA THR A 13 11.32 8.66 -8.90
C THR A 13 12.36 8.67 -7.77
N ASP A 14 12.11 9.40 -6.68
CA ASP A 14 12.92 9.38 -5.45
C ASP A 14 12.55 8.23 -4.49
N ALA A 15 11.77 7.26 -4.97
CA ALA A 15 11.26 6.11 -4.22
C ALA A 15 10.30 6.45 -3.06
N THR A 16 9.74 7.68 -3.02
CA THR A 16 8.71 8.06 -2.05
C THR A 16 7.30 7.88 -2.61
N VAL A 17 6.32 7.65 -1.74
CA VAL A 17 4.91 7.48 -2.11
C VAL A 17 4.11 8.67 -1.61
N VAL A 18 3.21 9.17 -2.45
CA VAL A 18 2.22 10.18 -2.08
C VAL A 18 0.84 9.63 -2.38
N CYS A 19 -0.05 9.64 -1.39
CA CYS A 19 -1.43 9.22 -1.55
C CYS A 19 -2.39 10.40 -1.28
N TRP A 20 -3.54 10.40 -1.97
CA TRP A 20 -4.59 11.41 -1.81
C TRP A 20 -5.97 10.80 -2.10
N GLY A 21 -7.03 11.55 -1.78
CA GLY A 21 -8.42 11.10 -1.93
C GLY A 21 -8.99 10.57 -0.62
N TYR A 22 -9.98 9.68 -0.73
CA TYR A 22 -10.75 9.16 0.40
C TYR A 22 -9.86 8.50 1.45
N ASN A 23 -10.07 8.87 2.71
CA ASN A 23 -9.16 8.53 3.81
C ASN A 23 -9.87 8.09 5.10
N VAL A 24 -11.11 7.62 5.02
CA VAL A 24 -11.89 7.26 6.23
C VAL A 24 -11.22 6.16 7.06
N TYR A 25 -10.42 5.31 6.42
CA TYR A 25 -9.70 4.21 7.07
C TYR A 25 -8.19 4.46 7.14
N GLY A 26 -7.71 5.66 6.80
CA GLY A 26 -6.28 5.96 6.73
C GLY A 26 -5.59 5.45 5.46
N GLN A 27 -6.32 4.96 4.45
CA GLN A 27 -5.73 4.40 3.22
C GLN A 27 -4.93 5.40 2.39
N SER A 28 -5.19 6.71 2.48
CA SER A 28 -4.35 7.73 1.85
C SER A 28 -3.33 8.36 2.80
N THR A 29 -3.27 7.92 4.06
CA THR A 29 -2.25 8.32 5.03
C THR A 29 -1.01 7.45 4.88
N VAL A 30 -0.02 7.94 4.12
CA VAL A 30 1.27 7.26 3.96
C VAL A 30 1.99 7.15 5.30
N PRO A 31 2.43 5.95 5.73
CA PRO A 31 3.19 5.78 6.97
C PRO A 31 4.51 6.58 6.94
N ALA A 32 4.84 7.27 8.05
CA ALA A 32 6.04 8.09 8.13
C ALA A 32 7.35 7.27 8.06
N ASP A 33 7.27 5.99 8.40
CA ASP A 33 8.38 5.03 8.44
C ASP A 33 8.44 4.09 7.22
N LEU A 34 7.74 4.44 6.13
CA LEU A 34 7.60 3.57 4.96
C LEU A 34 8.95 3.22 4.31
N GLY A 35 9.89 4.17 4.30
CA GLY A 35 11.15 4.05 3.58
C GLY A 35 10.98 4.03 2.05
N PRO A 36 12.04 3.71 1.30
CA PRO A 36 12.02 3.67 -0.15
C PRO A 36 11.21 2.50 -0.72
N VAL A 37 10.39 2.78 -1.72
CA VAL A 37 9.41 1.87 -2.34
C VAL A 37 9.75 1.62 -3.81
N THR A 38 9.49 0.39 -4.29
CA THR A 38 9.63 -0.01 -5.70
C THR A 38 8.29 -0.23 -6.39
N GLN A 39 7.23 -0.54 -5.64
CA GLN A 39 5.90 -0.77 -6.18
C GLN A 39 4.81 -0.33 -5.20
N VAL A 40 3.71 0.19 -5.73
CA VAL A 40 2.49 0.51 -4.98
C VAL A 40 1.31 -0.23 -5.60
N THR A 41 0.42 -0.74 -4.75
CA THR A 41 -0.85 -1.34 -5.17
C THR A 41 -1.97 -0.90 -4.24
N LEU A 42 -3.17 -0.77 -4.80
CA LEU A 42 -4.34 -0.23 -4.11
C LEU A 42 -5.46 -1.26 -4.16
N GLY A 43 -6.03 -1.60 -3.00
CA GLY A 43 -7.33 -2.28 -2.92
C GLY A 43 -8.41 -1.27 -2.53
N ASP A 44 -9.68 -1.67 -2.52
CA ASP A 44 -10.83 -0.75 -2.34
C ASP A 44 -10.67 0.27 -1.18
N ARG A 45 -10.14 -0.18 -0.05
CA ARG A 45 -10.03 0.60 1.20
C ARG A 45 -8.67 0.47 1.91
N TYR A 46 -7.67 -0.10 1.24
CA TYR A 46 -6.34 -0.30 1.79
C TYR A 46 -5.28 -0.09 0.70
N SER A 47 -4.06 0.19 1.12
CA SER A 47 -2.91 0.32 0.22
C SER A 47 -1.79 -0.59 0.69
N CYS A 48 -1.01 -1.09 -0.25
CA CYS A 48 0.18 -1.87 0.02
C CYS A 48 1.34 -1.37 -0.84
N VAL A 49 2.56 -1.46 -0.30
CA VAL A 49 3.78 -1.16 -1.04
C VAL A 49 4.80 -2.27 -0.89
N LEU A 50 5.65 -2.39 -1.92
CA LEU A 50 6.86 -3.19 -1.90
C LEU A 50 8.04 -2.27 -1.68
N LYS A 51 8.79 -2.49 -0.61
CA LYS A 51 10.00 -1.73 -0.29
C LYS A 51 11.21 -2.28 -1.04
N THR A 52 12.25 -1.45 -1.19
CA THR A 52 13.52 -1.86 -1.83
C THR A 52 14.23 -3.00 -1.09
N ASN A 53 13.95 -3.19 0.20
CA ASN A 53 14.46 -4.30 1.01
C ASN A 53 13.64 -5.60 0.86
N ALA A 54 12.80 -5.70 -0.18
CA ALA A 54 11.95 -6.84 -0.49
C ALA A 54 10.90 -7.20 0.61
N THR A 55 10.52 -6.23 1.44
CA THR A 55 9.43 -6.35 2.41
C THR A 55 8.18 -5.61 1.96
N VAL A 56 7.01 -6.08 2.41
CA VAL A 56 5.71 -5.48 2.10
C VAL A 56 5.18 -4.75 3.33
N GLN A 57 4.58 -3.59 3.12
CA GLN A 57 3.83 -2.88 4.16
C GLN A 57 2.47 -2.47 3.60
N CYS A 58 1.42 -2.79 4.35
CA CYS A 58 0.05 -2.44 4.02
C CYS A 58 -0.57 -1.59 5.13
N TRP A 59 -1.49 -0.72 4.77
CA TRP A 59 -2.23 0.14 5.70
C TRP A 59 -3.63 0.46 5.16
N GLY A 60 -4.50 0.98 6.03
CA GLY A 60 -5.89 1.27 5.71
C GLY A 60 -6.86 0.33 6.42
N PHE A 61 -7.99 0.06 5.77
CA PHE A 61 -9.04 -0.81 6.30
C PHE A 61 -8.53 -2.24 6.49
N ASN A 62 -8.77 -2.84 7.66
CA ASN A 62 -8.20 -4.14 8.05
C ASN A 62 -9.16 -5.08 8.79
N ASP A 63 -10.48 -4.91 8.68
CA ASP A 63 -11.46 -5.70 9.46
C ASP A 63 -11.37 -7.21 9.24
N VAL A 64 -10.90 -7.65 8.07
CA VAL A 64 -10.73 -9.07 7.73
C VAL A 64 -9.26 -9.47 7.55
N GLY A 65 -8.32 -8.61 7.97
CA GLY A 65 -6.89 -8.87 7.86
C GLY A 65 -6.27 -8.58 6.49
N GLN A 66 -6.98 -7.90 5.58
CA GLN A 66 -6.52 -7.59 4.22
C GLN A 66 -5.31 -6.64 4.14
N ALA A 67 -5.05 -5.87 5.19
CA ALA A 67 -3.85 -5.05 5.35
C ALA A 67 -2.84 -5.69 6.33
N THR A 68 -3.10 -6.91 6.81
CA THR A 68 -2.15 -7.67 7.65
C THR A 68 -1.17 -8.41 6.75
N VAL A 69 0.08 -7.96 6.74
CA VAL A 69 1.16 -8.63 6.01
C VAL A 69 1.63 -9.86 6.80
N PRO A 70 1.73 -11.05 6.20
CA PRO A 70 2.28 -12.22 6.87
C PRO A 70 3.73 -11.97 7.33
N THR A 71 4.05 -12.31 8.57
CA THR A 71 5.36 -12.01 9.19
C THR A 71 6.55 -12.72 8.53
N ASN A 72 6.30 -13.80 7.79
CA ASN A 72 7.33 -14.58 7.08
C ASN A 72 7.41 -14.24 5.58
N LEU A 73 6.76 -13.16 5.14
CA LEU A 73 6.80 -12.74 3.74
C LEU A 73 8.06 -11.90 3.48
N THR A 74 9.10 -12.56 2.95
CA THR A 74 10.35 -11.93 2.50
C THR A 74 10.64 -12.25 1.03
N SER A 75 11.57 -11.54 0.41
CA SER A 75 11.97 -11.77 -0.99
C SER A 75 10.84 -11.58 -2.00
N VAL A 76 9.96 -10.60 -1.74
CA VAL A 76 8.87 -10.26 -2.67
C VAL A 76 9.42 -9.45 -3.84
N SER A 77 9.08 -9.87 -5.06
CA SER A 77 9.47 -9.16 -6.29
C SER A 77 8.34 -8.33 -6.90
N GLN A 78 7.09 -8.65 -6.57
CA GLN A 78 5.92 -7.97 -7.09
C GLN A 78 4.73 -8.12 -6.14
N ILE A 79 3.88 -7.10 -6.09
CA ILE A 79 2.61 -7.12 -5.36
C ILE A 79 1.45 -6.72 -6.28
N SER A 80 0.26 -7.24 -6.02
CA SER A 80 -0.97 -6.85 -6.70
C SER A 80 -2.14 -6.92 -5.72
N ALA A 81 -3.04 -5.95 -5.80
CA ALA A 81 -4.30 -5.90 -5.07
C ALA A 81 -5.44 -5.83 -6.09
N GLY A 82 -6.57 -6.46 -5.76
CA GLY A 82 -7.73 -6.62 -6.63
C GLY A 82 -8.98 -5.94 -6.09
#